data_AF-A0A2V8A057-F1
#
_entry.id   AF-A0A2V8A057-F1
#
_cell.length_a   1.000
_cell.length_b   1.000
_cell.length_c   1.000
_cell.angle_alpha   90.00
_cell.angle_beta   90.00
_cell.angle_gamma   90.00
#
_symmetry.space_group_name_H-M   'P 1'
#
loop_
_entity.id
_entity.type
_entity.pdbx_description
1 polymer ?
#
loop_
_entity_poly.entity_id
_entity_poly.type
_entity_poly.pdbx_seq_one_letter_code
_entity_poly.pdbx_strand_id
1 'polypeptide(L)'
;MPTPYTAPYDVVVDKSGEVWSAGMEADRVMRMDPKSGRFTEYLLPRQTNIRRVFVDNSTTPVTFWVGNNESASIIKLEPRR
;
A
#
# COMPACT_ATOMS: atom_id res chain seq x y z
N MET A 1 9.92 -8.90 -0.95
CA MET A 1 8.44 -8.80 -1.08
C MET A 1 7.87 -10.21 -1.17
N PRO A 2 6.80 -10.52 -0.43
CA PRO A 2 6.24 -11.87 -0.38
C PRO A 2 5.61 -12.34 -1.69
N THR A 3 4.77 -11.51 -2.34
CA THR A 3 4.12 -11.89 -3.59
C THR A 3 5.04 -11.61 -4.80
N PRO A 4 5.43 -12.63 -5.59
CA PRO A 4 6.22 -12.44 -6.81
C PRO A 4 5.51 -11.53 -7.81
N TYR A 5 6.29 -10.86 -8.66
CA TYR A 5 5.78 -9.98 -9.72
C TYR A 5 4.85 -8.86 -9.22
N THR A 6 4.93 -8.46 -7.96
CA THR A 6 4.10 -7.37 -7.44
C THR A 6 4.44 -6.02 -8.09
N ALA A 7 5.68 -5.83 -8.57
CA ALA A 7 6.14 -4.61 -9.26
C ALA A 7 5.78 -3.31 -8.49
N PRO A 8 6.37 -3.09 -7.29
CA PRO A 8 6.11 -1.90 -6.51
C PRO A 8 6.60 -0.66 -7.27
N TYR A 9 5.80 0.40 -7.31
CA TYR A 9 6.17 1.61 -8.07
C TYR A 9 6.58 2.79 -7.18
N ASP A 10 5.84 3.03 -6.10
CA ASP A 10 6.05 4.17 -5.21
C ASP A 10 6.14 3.70 -3.75
N VAL A 11 6.81 4.49 -2.90
CA VAL A 11 7.07 4.14 -1.51
C VAL A 11 6.97 5.35 -0.58
N VAL A 12 6.30 5.18 0.56
CA VAL A 12 6.11 6.20 1.59
C VAL A 12 6.35 5.60 2.97
N VAL A 13 6.98 6.37 3.87
CA VAL A 13 7.17 5.98 5.28
C VAL A 13 6.10 6.65 6.13
N ASP A 14 5.47 5.89 7.02
CA ASP A 14 4.45 6.41 7.95
C ASP A 14 5.04 6.94 9.27
N LYS A 15 4.20 7.53 10.12
CA LYS A 15 4.60 8.12 11.41
C LYS A 15 5.10 7.10 12.43
N SER A 16 4.82 5.81 12.24
CA SER A 16 5.37 4.70 13.04
C SER A 16 6.68 4.15 12.47
N GLY A 17 7.11 4.66 11.30
CA GLY A 17 8.29 4.17 10.59
C GLY A 17 8.04 2.90 9.79
N GLU A 18 6.78 2.47 9.59
CA GLU A 18 6.46 1.38 8.67
C GLU A 18 6.52 1.92 7.23
N VAL A 19 7.00 1.08 6.31
CA VAL A 19 7.15 1.39 4.89
C VAL A 19 5.94 0.89 4.13
N TRP A 20 5.31 1.77 3.37
CA TRP A 20 4.14 1.49 2.56
C TRP A 20 4.46 1.61 1.08
N SER A 21 3.99 0.65 0.31
CA SER A 21 4.10 0.64 -1.16
C SER A 21 2.89 -0.11 -1.73
N ALA A 22 2.72 -0.07 -3.05
CA ALA A 22 1.72 -0.87 -3.72
C ALA A 22 2.18 -1.23 -5.13
N GLY A 23 1.71 -2.39 -5.58
CA GLY A 23 2.14 -3.03 -6.81
C GLY A 23 1.36 -2.60 -8.05
N MET A 24 2.04 -2.58 -9.19
CA MET A 24 1.40 -2.39 -10.50
C MET A 24 0.69 -3.65 -11.01
N GLU A 25 1.14 -4.85 -10.61
CA GLU A 25 0.80 -6.09 -11.30
C GLU A 25 0.08 -7.14 -10.42
N ALA A 26 0.01 -6.94 -9.09
CA ALA A 26 -0.54 -7.95 -8.15
C ALA A 26 -1.70 -7.46 -7.27
N ASP A 27 -2.25 -6.26 -7.53
CA ASP A 27 -3.40 -5.69 -6.81
C ASP A 27 -3.24 -5.68 -5.29
N ARG A 28 -2.03 -5.38 -4.84
CA ARG A 28 -1.67 -5.42 -3.42
C ARG A 28 -1.09 -4.11 -2.96
N VAL A 29 -1.50 -3.69 -1.77
CA VAL A 29 -0.76 -2.75 -0.93
C VAL A 29 0.13 -3.56 -0.01
N MET A 30 1.37 -3.13 0.17
CA MET A 30 2.36 -3.75 1.04
C MET A 30 2.74 -2.78 2.13
N ARG A 31 2.66 -3.23 3.38
CA ARG A 31 3.23 -2.57 4.55
C ARG A 31 4.36 -3.41 5.08
N MET A 32 5.51 -2.82 5.35
CA MET A 32 6.69 -3.49 5.85
C MET A 32 7.20 -2.80 7.11
N ASP A 33 7.45 -3.58 8.16
CA ASP A 33 8.17 -3.12 9.35
C ASP A 33 9.68 -3.27 9.10
N PRO A 34 10.45 -2.17 8.97
CA PRO A 34 11.88 -2.25 8.68
C PRO A 34 12.71 -2.90 9.78
N LYS A 35 12.22 -2.92 11.02
CA LYS A 35 12.96 -3.49 12.16
C LYS A 35 12.94 -5.01 12.14
N SER A 36 11.80 -5.60 11.77
CA SER A 36 11.62 -7.05 11.73
C SER A 36 11.72 -7.64 10.31
N GLY A 37 11.63 -6.80 9.27
CA GLY A 37 11.51 -7.23 7.88
C GLY A 37 10.15 -7.85 7.54
N ARG A 38 9.18 -7.84 8.47
CA ARG A 38 7.88 -8.46 8.27
C ARG A 38 7.02 -7.62 7.32
N PHE A 39 6.42 -8.29 6.34
CA PHE A 39 5.45 -7.71 5.42
C PHE A 39 4.02 -8.06 5.84
N THR A 40 3.10 -7.11 5.66
CA THR A 40 1.65 -7.30 5.63
C THR A 40 1.17 -6.89 4.23
N GLU A 41 0.44 -7.76 3.55
CA GLU A 41 -0.12 -7.45 2.23
C GLU A 41 -1.65 -7.34 2.32
N TYR A 42 -2.20 -6.33 1.67
CA TYR A 42 -3.63 -6.07 1.58
C TYR A 42 -4.06 -6.25 0.14
N LEU A 43 -4.92 -7.24 -0.11
CA LEU A 43 -5.52 -7.45 -1.43
C LEU A 43 -6.54 -6.35 -1.72
N LEU A 44 -6.42 -5.74 -2.89
CA LEU A 44 -7.35 -4.74 -3.39
C LEU A 44 -8.52 -5.42 -4.12
N PRO A 45 -9.69 -4.78 -4.20
CA PRO A 45 -10.90 -5.40 -4.74
C PRO A 45 -10.89 -5.58 -6.27
N ARG A 46 -9.88 -5.06 -6.99
CA ARG A 46 -9.77 -5.08 -8.45
C ARG A 46 -8.37 -4.68 -8.91
N GLN A 47 -8.11 -4.85 -10.20
CA GLN A 47 -6.91 -4.34 -10.85
C GLN A 47 -6.79 -2.82 -10.80
N THR A 48 -5.58 -2.34 -10.53
CA THR A 48 -5.33 -0.94 -10.14
C THR A 48 -4.17 -0.25 -10.83
N ASN A 49 -3.15 -0.97 -11.29
CA ASN A 49 -1.92 -0.43 -11.87
C ASN A 49 -1.37 0.78 -11.09
N ILE A 50 -1.04 0.57 -9.82
CA ILE A 50 -0.74 1.66 -8.90
C ILE A 50 0.58 2.37 -9.24
N ARG A 51 0.55 3.71 -9.26
CA ARG A 51 1.73 4.56 -9.52
C ARG A 51 2.05 5.59 -8.45
N ARG A 52 1.07 6.04 -7.66
CA ARG A 52 1.32 7.00 -6.59
C ARG A 52 0.52 6.63 -5.37
N VAL A 53 1.18 6.66 -4.22
CA VAL A 53 0.59 6.29 -2.94
C VAL A 53 0.68 7.45 -1.96
N PHE A 54 -0.24 7.49 -1.00
CA PHE A 54 -0.22 8.48 0.07
C PHE A 54 -0.60 7.82 1.39
N VAL A 55 0.10 8.19 2.46
CA VAL A 55 -0.24 7.78 3.82
C VAL A 55 -0.70 9.01 4.60
N ASP A 56 -1.93 8.95 5.09
CA ASP A 56 -2.46 9.93 6.04
C ASP A 56 -1.99 9.59 7.45
N ASN A 57 -0.98 10.33 7.90
CA ASN A 57 -0.42 10.18 9.24
C ASN A 57 -1.30 10.79 10.35
N SER A 58 -2.41 11.47 10.03
CA SER A 58 -3.31 12.02 11.07
C SER A 58 -4.17 10.94 11.74
N THR A 59 -4.37 9.79 11.11
CA THR A 59 -5.23 8.70 11.62
C THR A 59 -4.46 7.65 12.43
N THR A 60 -5.17 6.82 13.20
CA THR A 60 -4.56 5.72 14.00
C THR A 60 -5.46 4.46 14.00
N PRO A 61 -5.08 3.36 13.32
CA PRO A 61 -3.88 3.21 12.48
C PRO A 61 -3.89 4.17 11.28
N VAL A 62 -2.73 4.39 10.66
CA VAL A 62 -2.60 5.28 9.49
C VAL A 62 -3.50 4.81 8.35
N THR A 63 -3.99 5.75 7.55
CA THR A 63 -4.85 5.45 6.40
C THR A 63 -4.02 5.53 5.13
N PHE A 64 -4.13 4.52 4.29
CA PHE A 64 -3.45 4.48 3.01
C PHE A 64 -4.42 4.85 1.88
N TRP A 65 -3.98 5.73 1.00
CA TRP A 65 -4.74 6.22 -0.15
C TRP A 65 -3.98 5.97 -1.44
N VAL A 66 -4.72 5.58 -2.47
CA VAL A 66 -4.14 5.33 -3.79
C VAL A 66 -5.13 5.62 -4.91
N GLY A 67 -4.61 6.18 -6.01
CA GLY A 67 -5.36 6.28 -7.27
C GLY A 67 -5.32 4.96 -8.03
N ASN A 68 -6.47 4.50 -8.50
CA ASN A 68 -6.55 3.39 -9.44
C ASN A 68 -6.41 3.96 -10.86
N ASN A 69 -5.33 3.56 -11.56
CA ASN A 69 -5.02 4.08 -12.90
C ASN A 69 -5.74 3.32 -14.03
N GLU A 70 -6.37 2.20 -13.73
CA GLU A 70 -7.16 1.42 -14.69
C GLU A 70 -8.65 1.73 -14.61
N SER A 71 -9.13 2.14 -13.45
CA SER A 71 -10.50 2.60 -13.23
C SER A 71 -10.47 3.90 -12.47
N ALA A 72 -11.01 4.97 -13.06
CA ALA A 72 -11.01 6.34 -12.54
C ALA A 72 -11.64 6.47 -11.13
N SER A 73 -10.92 5.99 -10.12
CA SER A 73 -11.38 5.79 -8.76
C SER A 73 -10.20 5.91 -7.80
N ILE A 74 -10.53 6.25 -6.55
CA ILE A 74 -9.58 6.33 -5.44
C ILE A 74 -9.92 5.20 -4.48
N ILE A 75 -8.89 4.52 -3.97
CA ILE A 75 -9.04 3.48 -2.96
C ILE A 75 -8.51 4.01 -1.64
N LYS A 76 -9.33 3.85 -0.60
CA LYS A 76 -8.97 4.04 0.80
C LYS A 76 -8.75 2.67 1.43
N LEU A 77 -7.62 2.48 2.08
CA LEU A 77 -7.32 1.30 2.89
C LEU A 77 -7.18 1.72 4.36
N GLU A 78 -7.99 1.09 5.21
CA GLU A 78 -7.98 1.26 6.66
C GLU A 78 -7.51 -0.04 7.31
N PRO A 79 -6.26 -0.11 7.80
CA PRO A 79 -5.74 -1.29 8.47
C PRO A 79 -6.57 -1.61 9.70
N ARG A 80 -6.79 -2.89 9.96
CA ARG A 80 -7.33 -3.32 11.26
C ARG A 80 -6.23 -3.21 12.32
N ARG A 81 -6.65 -2.92 13.56
CA ARG A 81 -5.76 -3.00 14.74
C ARG A 81 -5.28 -4.42 14.98
#